data_AF-A0JNG4-F1
#
_entry.id   AF-A0JNG4-F1
#
_cell.length_a   1.000
_cell.length_b   1.000
_cell.length_c   1.000
_cell.angle_alpha   90.00
_cell.angle_beta   90.00
_cell.angle_gamma   90.00
#
_symmetry.space_group_name_H-M   'P 1'
#
loop_
_entity.id
_entity.type
_entity.pdbx_description
1 polymer ?
#
loop_
_entity_poly.entity_id
_entity_poly.type
_entity_poly.pdbx_seq_one_letter_code
_entity_poly.pdbx_strand_id
1 'polypeptide(L)'
;MSGAIFTSLEGPGALDGTSGHPLVCPLCHAQYERPCLLDCFHEFCAGCLRGRAADGRLACPLCQHQTVVKGPSGLPPVDRLLQFLVDSSGDGTEVVRCANCDLECGKQDAETTYFCNTCGQPLCARCRDETHRARMFARHDIVALGQRSRDVLQKCTLHAEPYVLFSTDKKSLLCIRCFRDMQGESRVHCVDLESAYVQGCERLQQAVLEVKALQTATREAIELLQAMVEEVRRSAAEEEAAIQALFSSMQDKLSERKALLLQAVQSLANKAEFLDLGYELMERLQGIVTRPHRLRPAQSSKITSDHRAEFARCLEPLLLLGPRRAAGAGGGTSTLTGGLGPKVLRGPGCPSPVGKMLGSPVQKPTLHRSISTKVLLAEGDASPFTEHCRHYEDSYRRLQAEMQNLKDQVQELHRDLTKHHSLIKAEIMGDILHKALQVDAQIASEYASVEGLRAVFQEIWEDSYQRVANEQEIYEAQLHDLLQLKQENAYLTTITKQITPYIRSIAKVKERLEPRFQVPVDEPSDHPQNTHDDGVNAEAPARVSTLKPAMEKEVS
;
A
#
# COMPACT_ATOMS: atom_id res chain seq x y z
N MET A 1 -32.36 2.37 -20.96
CA MET A 1 -31.48 1.42 -21.67
C MET A 1 -30.25 1.22 -20.81
N SER A 2 -30.21 0.04 -20.19
CA SER A 2 -29.11 -0.65 -19.48
C SER A 2 -28.15 0.18 -18.62
N GLY A 3 -28.61 0.54 -17.41
CA GLY A 3 -27.77 0.93 -16.27
C GLY A 3 -28.02 -0.04 -15.13
N ALA A 4 -27.08 -0.97 -14.90
CA ALA A 4 -26.95 -1.81 -13.70
C ALA A 4 -25.67 -2.68 -13.85
N ILE A 5 -24.51 -2.07 -13.63
CA ILE A 5 -23.24 -2.77 -13.36
C ILE A 5 -22.73 -2.05 -12.12
N PHE A 6 -22.29 -2.78 -11.09
CA PHE A 6 -22.07 -2.33 -9.71
C PHE A 6 -23.31 -2.43 -8.81
N THR A 7 -23.70 -3.66 -8.50
CA THR A 7 -24.28 -3.95 -7.19
C THR A 7 -23.19 -3.89 -6.12
N SER A 8 -23.53 -3.16 -5.07
CA SER A 8 -22.78 -2.81 -3.87
C SER A 8 -21.98 -3.94 -3.22
N LEU A 9 -20.71 -3.64 -2.95
CA LEU A 9 -20.14 -3.56 -1.61
C LEU A 9 -20.72 -4.53 -0.57
N GLU A 10 -20.17 -5.74 -0.50
CA GLU A 10 -19.92 -6.39 0.78
C GLU A 10 -18.43 -6.21 1.09
N GLY A 11 -18.12 -5.60 2.23
CA GLY A 11 -16.80 -5.11 2.58
C GLY A 11 -15.73 -6.21 2.74
N PRO A 12 -14.44 -5.84 2.74
CA PRO A 12 -13.36 -6.74 3.09
C PRO A 12 -13.41 -7.01 4.61
N GLY A 13 -14.28 -7.94 5.01
CA GLY A 13 -14.48 -8.29 6.41
C GLY A 13 -15.23 -9.59 6.68
N ALA A 14 -15.51 -10.42 5.65
CA ALA A 14 -16.35 -11.62 5.79
C ALA A 14 -15.67 -12.95 5.40
N LEU A 15 -14.34 -12.98 5.21
CA LEU A 15 -13.55 -14.21 5.07
C LEU A 15 -12.34 -14.25 6.01
N ASP A 16 -12.43 -13.60 7.17
CA ASP A 16 -11.59 -13.89 8.33
C ASP A 16 -12.40 -14.73 9.31
N GLY A 17 -12.65 -16.00 8.95
CA GLY A 17 -13.64 -16.85 9.63
C GLY A 17 -13.25 -18.31 9.90
N THR A 18 -12.04 -18.74 9.51
CA THR A 18 -11.55 -20.08 9.88
C THR A 18 -10.25 -19.98 10.68
N SER A 19 -10.28 -19.26 11.81
CA SER A 19 -9.33 -19.47 12.91
C SER A 19 -9.66 -20.78 13.65
N GLY A 20 -9.80 -21.87 12.90
CA GLY A 20 -9.96 -23.22 13.42
C GLY A 20 -8.58 -23.86 13.55
N HIS A 21 -8.42 -24.76 14.52
CA HIS A 21 -7.20 -25.56 14.66
C HIS A 21 -6.86 -26.25 13.32
N PRO A 22 -5.60 -26.27 12.85
CA PRO A 22 -5.23 -26.70 11.50
C PRO A 22 -5.54 -28.18 11.20
N LEU A 23 -5.85 -28.97 12.22
CA LEU A 23 -6.20 -30.39 12.11
C LEU A 23 -7.70 -30.66 12.38
N VAL A 24 -8.54 -29.63 12.31
CA VAL A 24 -10.00 -29.72 12.54
C VAL A 24 -10.76 -29.44 11.25
N CYS A 25 -11.72 -30.31 10.95
CA CYS A 25 -12.59 -30.17 9.79
C CYS A 25 -13.57 -28.99 9.97
N PRO A 26 -13.69 -28.08 8.99
CA PRO A 26 -14.56 -26.91 9.09
C PRO A 26 -16.06 -27.23 9.05
N LEU A 27 -16.46 -28.47 8.73
CA LEU A 27 -17.87 -28.87 8.65
C LEU A 27 -18.38 -29.59 9.90
N CYS A 28 -17.60 -30.52 10.47
CA CYS A 28 -17.99 -31.22 11.70
C CYS A 28 -17.35 -30.62 12.96
N HIS A 29 -16.40 -29.70 12.81
CA HIS A 29 -15.63 -29.09 13.90
C HIS A 29 -14.91 -30.10 14.81
N ALA A 30 -14.65 -31.29 14.28
CA ALA A 30 -13.88 -32.36 14.93
C ALA A 30 -12.55 -32.59 14.19
N GLN A 31 -11.63 -33.31 14.82
CA GLN A 31 -10.39 -33.75 14.19
C GLN A 31 -10.70 -34.52 12.90
N TYR A 32 -9.90 -34.31 11.85
CA TYR A 32 -10.16 -34.93 10.55
C TYR A 32 -10.24 -36.46 10.62
N GLU A 33 -11.33 -37.02 10.09
CA GLU A 33 -11.49 -38.46 9.87
C GLU A 33 -11.47 -38.72 8.38
N ARG A 34 -10.41 -39.39 7.88
CA ARG A 34 -10.18 -39.62 6.45
C ARG A 34 -10.30 -38.33 5.64
N PRO A 35 -9.36 -37.37 5.79
CA PRO A 35 -9.41 -36.08 5.14
C PRO A 35 -9.34 -36.26 3.62
N CYS A 36 -10.22 -35.59 2.89
CA CYS A 36 -10.25 -35.55 1.42
C CYS A 36 -9.80 -34.16 0.95
N LEU A 37 -8.86 -34.12 0.02
CA LEU A 37 -8.36 -32.89 -0.61
C LEU A 37 -9.12 -32.62 -1.90
N LEU A 38 -9.69 -31.41 -2.02
CA LEU A 38 -10.36 -30.95 -3.23
C LEU A 38 -9.39 -30.24 -4.18
N ASP A 39 -9.79 -30.05 -5.45
CA ASP A 39 -8.99 -29.36 -6.47
C ASP A 39 -8.71 -27.88 -6.12
N CYS A 40 -9.54 -27.29 -5.24
CA CYS A 40 -9.34 -25.94 -4.68
C CYS A 40 -8.50 -25.91 -3.40
N PHE A 41 -7.88 -27.02 -3.02
CA PHE A 41 -7.05 -27.18 -1.82
C PHE A 41 -7.77 -27.02 -0.47
N HIS A 42 -9.10 -27.00 -0.46
CA HIS A 42 -9.86 -27.12 0.79
C HIS A 42 -10.00 -28.59 1.18
N GLU A 43 -10.00 -28.86 2.49
CA GLU A 43 -9.95 -30.20 3.06
C GLU A 43 -11.16 -30.46 3.97
N PHE A 44 -11.77 -31.64 3.83
CA PHE A 44 -12.93 -32.05 4.63
C PHE A 44 -12.87 -33.54 4.95
N CYS A 45 -13.53 -33.99 6.02
CA CYS A 45 -13.69 -35.43 6.26
C CYS A 45 -14.47 -36.09 5.12
N ALA A 46 -14.10 -37.32 4.76
CA ALA A 46 -14.85 -38.15 3.80
C ALA A 46 -16.33 -38.29 4.19
N GLY A 47 -16.63 -38.38 5.49
CA GLY A 47 -17.99 -38.41 6.02
C GLY A 47 -18.77 -37.11 5.74
N CYS A 48 -18.12 -35.96 5.84
CA CYS A 48 -18.73 -34.65 5.60
C CYS A 48 -19.02 -34.39 4.11
N LEU A 49 -18.27 -35.03 3.21
CA LEU A 49 -18.45 -34.93 1.76
C LEU A 49 -19.40 -35.98 1.18
N ARG A 50 -19.72 -37.03 1.94
CA ARG A 50 -20.56 -38.14 1.46
C ARG A 50 -21.91 -37.64 0.98
N GLY A 51 -22.31 -38.07 -0.21
CA GLY A 51 -23.61 -37.72 -0.81
C GLY A 51 -23.69 -36.31 -1.42
N ARG A 52 -22.59 -35.54 -1.44
CA ARG A 52 -22.55 -34.19 -2.05
C ARG A 52 -22.12 -34.18 -3.52
N ALA A 53 -21.70 -35.32 -4.06
CA ALA A 53 -21.31 -35.43 -5.45
C ALA A 53 -22.55 -35.61 -6.35
N ALA A 54 -22.59 -34.88 -7.45
CA ALA A 54 -23.60 -35.00 -8.51
C ALA A 54 -22.88 -35.04 -9.86
N ASP A 55 -23.30 -35.94 -10.76
CA ASP A 55 -22.77 -36.07 -12.12
C ASP A 55 -21.23 -36.17 -12.20
N GLY A 56 -20.62 -36.88 -11.25
CA GLY A 56 -19.16 -37.09 -11.20
C GLY A 56 -18.37 -35.86 -10.72
N ARG A 57 -19.04 -34.85 -10.15
CA ARG A 57 -18.43 -33.63 -9.63
C ARG A 57 -18.87 -33.37 -8.20
N LEU A 58 -18.00 -32.74 -7.43
CA LEU A 58 -18.27 -32.31 -6.07
C LEU A 58 -17.95 -30.82 -5.94
N ALA A 59 -18.94 -30.02 -5.54
CA ALA A 59 -18.76 -28.60 -5.27
C ALA A 59 -18.16 -28.41 -3.86
N CYS A 60 -17.10 -27.61 -3.76
CA CYS A 60 -16.50 -27.26 -2.49
C CYS A 60 -17.51 -26.51 -1.60
N PRO A 61 -17.77 -26.96 -0.36
CA PRO A 61 -18.67 -26.26 0.56
C PRO A 61 -18.25 -24.83 0.94
N LEU A 62 -16.97 -24.47 0.78
CA LEU A 62 -16.43 -23.15 1.12
C LEU A 62 -16.38 -22.18 -0.07
N CYS A 63 -15.88 -22.64 -1.22
CA CYS A 63 -15.65 -21.77 -2.39
C CYS A 63 -16.44 -22.16 -3.64
N GLN A 64 -17.29 -23.19 -3.58
CA GLN A 64 -18.09 -23.73 -4.69
C GLN A 64 -17.30 -24.26 -5.90
N HIS A 65 -15.96 -24.33 -5.81
CA HIS A 65 -15.12 -24.90 -6.86
C HIS A 65 -15.45 -26.38 -7.11
N GLN A 66 -15.52 -26.75 -8.39
CA GLN A 66 -15.93 -28.08 -8.84
C GLN A 66 -14.74 -29.04 -8.90
N THR A 67 -14.71 -30.02 -8.00
CA THR A 67 -13.71 -31.10 -8.00
C THR A 67 -14.22 -32.30 -8.77
N VAL A 68 -13.42 -32.86 -9.68
CA VAL A 68 -13.79 -34.07 -10.43
C VAL A 68 -13.56 -35.30 -9.57
N VAL A 69 -14.62 -36.06 -9.29
CA VAL A 69 -14.54 -37.30 -8.49
C VAL A 69 -14.65 -38.53 -9.37
N LYS A 70 -13.71 -39.48 -9.21
CA LYS A 70 -13.66 -40.73 -9.97
C LYS A 70 -13.88 -41.91 -9.05
N GLY A 71 -14.72 -42.85 -9.47
CA GLY A 71 -14.97 -44.11 -8.76
C GLY A 71 -16.33 -44.17 -8.04
N PRO A 72 -16.69 -45.35 -7.50
CA PRO A 72 -18.02 -45.64 -6.98
C PRO A 72 -18.35 -44.87 -5.68
N SER A 73 -17.35 -44.35 -4.97
CA SER A 73 -17.55 -43.58 -3.73
C SER A 73 -17.99 -42.14 -3.98
N GLY A 74 -17.74 -41.57 -5.16
CA GLY A 74 -17.99 -40.16 -5.45
C GLY A 74 -17.20 -39.20 -4.54
N LEU A 75 -16.05 -39.63 -4.01
CA LEU A 75 -15.22 -38.83 -3.09
C LEU A 75 -13.88 -38.43 -3.71
N PRO A 76 -13.34 -37.24 -3.37
CA PRO A 76 -11.96 -36.86 -3.70
C PRO A 76 -10.92 -37.78 -3.03
N PRO A 77 -9.67 -37.79 -3.52
CA PRO A 77 -8.60 -38.58 -2.92
C PRO A 77 -8.35 -38.19 -1.46
N VAL A 78 -7.97 -39.17 -0.65
CA VAL A 78 -7.60 -38.93 0.75
C VAL A 78 -6.25 -38.20 0.79
N ASP A 79 -6.18 -37.12 1.56
CA ASP A 79 -4.93 -36.43 1.85
C ASP A 79 -4.11 -37.25 2.85
N ARG A 80 -3.08 -37.92 2.34
CA ARG A 80 -2.20 -38.76 3.15
C ARG A 80 -1.30 -37.96 4.08
N LEU A 81 -0.95 -36.73 3.71
CA LEU A 81 -0.11 -35.87 4.53
C LEU A 81 -0.93 -35.38 5.73
N LEU A 82 -2.14 -34.87 5.50
CA LEU A 82 -3.01 -34.44 6.58
C LEU A 82 -3.42 -35.61 7.47
N GLN A 83 -3.73 -36.78 6.90
CA GLN A 83 -4.00 -37.99 7.70
C GLN A 83 -2.78 -38.33 8.59
N PHE A 84 -1.57 -38.29 8.04
CA PHE A 84 -0.35 -38.51 8.84
C PHE A 84 -0.16 -37.48 9.96
N LEU A 85 -0.43 -36.20 9.69
CA LEU A 85 -0.35 -35.13 10.68
C LEU A 85 -1.40 -35.31 11.78
N VAL A 86 -2.62 -35.70 11.42
CA VAL A 86 -3.70 -36.04 12.35
C VAL A 86 -3.31 -37.22 13.24
N ASP A 87 -2.87 -38.32 12.64
CA ASP A 87 -2.45 -39.54 13.35
C ASP A 87 -1.22 -39.29 14.24
N SER A 88 -0.42 -38.27 13.92
CA SER A 88 0.76 -37.83 14.69
C SER A 88 0.44 -36.81 15.77
N SER A 89 -0.63 -36.03 15.58
CA SER A 89 -1.13 -35.08 16.58
C SER A 89 -1.96 -35.73 17.68
N GLY A 90 -2.38 -36.98 17.49
CA GLY A 90 -3.11 -37.71 18.51
C GLY A 90 -2.28 -37.83 19.79
N ASP A 91 -2.68 -37.06 20.80
CA ASP A 91 -2.37 -37.34 22.20
C ASP A 91 -2.61 -38.83 22.43
N GLY A 92 -1.59 -39.54 22.92
CA GLY A 92 -1.55 -40.99 23.04
C GLY A 92 -2.75 -41.55 23.81
N THR A 93 -3.89 -41.71 23.13
CA THR A 93 -5.13 -42.22 23.71
C THR A 93 -5.12 -43.75 23.72
N GLU A 94 -3.99 -44.36 23.37
CA GLU A 94 -3.70 -45.74 23.76
C GLU A 94 -3.26 -45.74 25.21
N VAL A 95 -3.91 -46.54 26.04
CA VAL A 95 -3.43 -46.84 27.40
C VAL A 95 -2.04 -47.44 27.27
N VAL A 96 -1.01 -46.65 27.55
CA VAL A 96 0.38 -47.09 27.45
C VAL A 96 0.75 -47.79 28.75
N ARG A 97 1.00 -49.10 28.65
CA ARG A 97 1.51 -49.91 29.76
C ARG A 97 3.03 -49.85 29.78
N CYS A 98 3.60 -49.64 30.97
CA CYS A 98 5.03 -49.76 31.14
C CYS A 98 5.48 -51.20 30.86
N ALA A 99 6.42 -51.39 29.93
CA ALA A 99 6.88 -52.73 29.54
C ALA A 99 7.63 -53.51 30.65
N ASN A 100 8.00 -52.84 31.75
CA ASN A 100 8.76 -53.47 32.84
C ASN A 100 7.91 -53.79 34.08
N CYS A 101 6.80 -53.09 34.30
CA CYS A 101 5.96 -53.31 35.49
C CYS A 101 4.47 -53.43 35.18
N ASP A 102 4.09 -53.41 33.90
CA ASP A 102 2.72 -53.48 33.38
C ASP A 102 1.77 -52.40 33.91
N LEU A 103 2.29 -51.39 34.61
CA LEU A 103 1.52 -50.27 35.14
C LEU A 103 0.95 -49.44 33.98
N GLU A 104 -0.37 -49.28 33.98
CA GLU A 104 -1.09 -48.40 33.07
C GLU A 104 -0.83 -46.95 33.47
N CYS A 105 -0.11 -46.21 32.62
CA CYS A 105 0.09 -44.78 32.82
C CYS A 105 -1.16 -44.06 32.28
N GLY A 106 -1.96 -43.48 33.19
CA GLY A 106 -3.22 -42.81 32.83
C GLY A 106 -2.99 -41.48 32.13
N LYS A 107 -4.07 -40.87 31.59
CA LYS A 107 -4.05 -39.59 30.85
C LYS A 107 -3.38 -38.41 31.58
N GLN A 108 -3.26 -38.49 32.90
CA GLN A 108 -2.62 -37.45 33.73
C GLN A 108 -1.10 -37.61 33.82
N ASP A 109 -0.55 -38.71 33.30
CA ASP A 109 0.86 -39.11 33.36
C ASP A 109 1.57 -39.01 32.00
N ALA A 110 1.01 -38.31 31.00
CA ALA A 110 1.67 -38.13 29.70
C ALA A 110 3.05 -37.45 29.84
N GLU A 111 3.21 -36.58 30.85
CA GLU A 111 4.49 -35.96 31.22
C GLU A 111 5.42 -36.88 32.03
N THR A 112 4.92 -38.00 32.56
CA THR A 112 5.68 -38.96 33.38
C THR A 112 5.90 -40.31 32.69
N THR A 113 5.40 -40.46 31.46
CA THR A 113 5.60 -41.65 30.62
C THR A 113 6.73 -41.40 29.62
N TYR A 114 7.66 -42.35 29.56
CA TYR A 114 8.86 -42.28 28.74
C TYR A 114 8.84 -43.38 27.67
N PHE A 115 9.59 -43.18 26.60
CA PHE A 115 9.83 -44.18 25.58
C PHE A 115 11.33 -44.35 25.39
N CYS A 116 11.80 -45.59 25.51
CA CYS A 116 13.18 -45.91 25.21
C CYS A 116 13.30 -46.26 23.72
N ASN A 117 13.83 -45.36 22.91
CA ASN A 117 14.05 -45.56 21.47
C ASN A 117 14.98 -46.75 21.21
N THR A 118 15.90 -47.06 22.13
CA THR A 118 16.83 -48.19 22.00
C THR A 118 16.17 -49.54 22.30
N CYS A 119 15.27 -49.61 23.29
CA CYS A 119 14.51 -50.83 23.59
C CYS A 119 13.27 -50.97 22.69
N GLY A 120 12.76 -49.86 22.15
CA GLY A 120 11.46 -49.80 21.46
C GLY A 120 10.28 -50.02 22.40
N GLN A 121 10.41 -49.65 23.69
CA GLN A 121 9.42 -49.96 24.72
C GLN A 121 9.09 -48.74 25.60
N PRO A 122 7.82 -48.57 26.01
CA PRO A 122 7.41 -47.53 26.96
C PRO A 122 7.78 -47.88 28.41
N LEU A 123 8.09 -46.85 29.19
CA LEU A 123 8.50 -46.94 30.59
C LEU A 123 7.73 -45.90 31.41
N CYS A 124 7.26 -46.27 32.60
CA CYS A 124 6.87 -45.26 33.58
C CYS A 124 8.12 -44.57 34.16
N ALA A 125 7.95 -43.40 34.78
CA ALA A 125 9.03 -42.68 35.45
C ALA A 125 9.85 -43.58 36.39
N ARG A 126 9.19 -44.43 37.19
CA ARG A 126 9.87 -45.36 38.08
C ARG A 126 10.77 -46.34 37.34
N CYS A 127 10.27 -46.96 36.26
CA CYS A 127 11.07 -47.92 35.51
C CYS A 127 12.19 -47.25 34.71
N ARG A 128 12.01 -46.01 34.24
CA ARG A 128 13.12 -45.21 33.70
C ARG A 128 14.23 -45.08 34.75
N ASP A 129 13.89 -44.66 35.96
CA ASP A 129 14.87 -44.33 36.99
C ASP A 129 15.46 -45.54 37.71
N GLU A 130 14.72 -46.66 37.78
CA GLU A 130 15.19 -47.89 38.44
C GLU A 130 15.89 -48.83 37.45
N THR A 131 15.29 -49.08 36.28
CA THR A 131 15.86 -50.03 35.32
C THR A 131 16.91 -49.39 34.44
N HIS A 132 16.60 -48.25 33.81
CA HIS A 132 17.50 -47.63 32.84
C HIS A 132 18.62 -46.80 33.47
N ARG A 133 18.61 -46.63 34.80
CA ARG A 133 19.75 -46.11 35.57
C ARG A 133 20.92 -47.09 35.61
N ALA A 134 20.69 -48.40 35.40
CA ALA A 134 21.77 -49.36 35.35
C ALA A 134 22.73 -49.03 34.19
N ARG A 135 24.04 -49.12 34.45
CA ARG A 135 25.11 -48.71 33.52
C ARG A 135 25.01 -49.36 32.13
N MET A 136 24.41 -50.55 32.05
CA MET A 136 24.15 -51.26 30.79
C MET A 136 23.18 -50.52 29.86
N PHE A 137 22.28 -49.68 30.38
CA PHE A 137 21.29 -48.91 29.62
C PHE A 137 21.63 -47.43 29.54
N ALA A 138 22.77 -46.98 30.06
CA ALA A 138 23.15 -45.57 30.09
C ALA A 138 23.32 -44.94 28.68
N ARG A 139 23.40 -45.77 27.64
CA ARG A 139 23.46 -45.35 26.22
C ARG A 139 22.11 -45.44 25.52
N HIS A 140 21.07 -45.86 26.23
CA HIS A 140 19.74 -45.92 25.65
C HIS A 140 19.19 -44.51 25.52
N ASP A 141 18.62 -44.22 24.36
CA ASP A 141 17.95 -42.96 24.09
C ASP A 141 16.53 -43.03 24.65
N ILE A 142 16.26 -42.22 25.68
CA ILE A 142 14.99 -42.20 26.39
C ILE A 142 14.40 -40.80 26.29
N VAL A 143 13.23 -40.71 25.69
CA VAL A 143 12.49 -39.46 25.45
C VAL A 143 11.14 -39.51 26.13
N ALA A 144 10.50 -38.35 26.33
CA ALA A 144 9.10 -38.33 26.74
C ALA A 144 8.26 -39.09 25.70
N LEU A 145 7.19 -39.79 26.12
CA LEU A 145 6.39 -40.61 25.20
C LEU A 145 5.86 -39.80 24.00
N GLY A 146 5.51 -38.53 24.21
CA GLY A 146 5.10 -37.60 23.14
C GLY A 146 6.24 -37.16 22.20
N GLN A 147 7.49 -37.28 22.66
CA GLN A 147 8.71 -37.03 21.89
C GLN A 147 9.35 -38.31 21.35
N ARG A 148 8.68 -39.47 21.48
CA ARG A 148 9.15 -40.73 20.87
C ARG A 148 9.58 -40.41 19.46
N SER A 149 10.78 -40.85 19.07
CA SER A 149 11.10 -40.83 17.65
C SER A 149 10.09 -41.78 17.04
N ARG A 150 9.02 -41.24 16.45
CA ARG A 150 8.17 -42.00 15.54
C ARG A 150 8.98 -42.21 14.26
N ASP A 151 10.16 -42.83 14.41
CA ASP A 151 10.78 -43.65 13.40
C ASP A 151 9.92 -44.90 13.22
N VAL A 152 8.64 -44.69 12.88
CA VAL A 152 8.02 -45.54 11.88
C VAL A 152 8.74 -45.16 10.60
N LEU A 153 9.99 -45.62 10.47
CA LEU A 153 10.69 -45.63 9.21
C LEU A 153 9.74 -46.34 8.27
N GLN A 154 9.09 -45.55 7.42
CA GLN A 154 8.10 -46.07 6.49
C GLN A 154 8.79 -47.18 5.71
N LYS A 155 8.17 -48.35 5.73
CA LYS A 155 8.74 -49.54 5.09
C LYS A 155 8.17 -49.64 3.69
N CYS A 156 9.01 -50.06 2.77
CA CYS A 156 8.59 -50.42 1.43
C CYS A 156 7.49 -51.48 1.50
N THR A 157 6.35 -51.19 0.88
CA THR A 157 5.19 -52.09 0.85
C THR A 157 5.46 -53.41 0.13
N LEU A 158 6.49 -53.45 -0.73
CA LEU A 158 6.88 -54.64 -1.48
C LEU A 158 7.94 -55.48 -0.76
N HIS A 159 8.85 -54.84 -0.01
CA HIS A 159 10.04 -55.50 0.53
C HIS A 159 10.11 -55.53 2.06
N ALA A 160 9.22 -54.80 2.75
CA ALA A 160 9.23 -54.62 4.21
C ALA A 160 10.57 -54.07 4.76
N GLU A 161 11.34 -53.38 3.92
CA GLU A 161 12.60 -52.72 4.27
C GLU A 161 12.39 -51.20 4.39
N PRO A 162 13.12 -50.50 5.28
CA PRO A 162 12.99 -49.05 5.43
C PRO A 162 13.34 -48.32 4.13
N TYR A 163 12.63 -47.22 3.86
CA TYR A 163 13.02 -46.29 2.81
C TYR A 163 14.32 -45.59 3.19
N VAL A 164 15.29 -45.57 2.28
CA VAL A 164 16.62 -44.94 2.49
C VAL A 164 17.03 -44.01 1.34
N LEU A 165 16.34 -44.10 0.19
CA LEU A 165 16.55 -43.21 -0.96
C LEU A 165 15.22 -42.56 -1.39
N PHE A 166 15.34 -41.46 -2.10
CA PHE A 166 14.23 -40.78 -2.78
C PHE A 166 14.58 -40.56 -4.25
N SER A 167 13.66 -40.90 -5.15
CA SER A 167 13.78 -40.63 -6.57
C SER A 167 13.12 -39.29 -6.90
N THR A 168 13.93 -38.33 -7.33
CA THR A 168 13.51 -36.95 -7.61
C THR A 168 12.63 -36.83 -8.85
N ASP A 169 12.82 -37.71 -9.83
CA ASP A 169 12.05 -37.80 -11.07
C ASP A 169 10.66 -38.42 -10.84
N LYS A 170 10.59 -39.57 -10.14
CA LYS A 170 9.32 -40.28 -9.87
C LYS A 170 8.59 -39.78 -8.63
N LYS A 171 9.23 -38.92 -7.84
CA LYS A 171 8.71 -38.38 -6.56
C LYS A 171 8.29 -39.50 -5.60
N SER A 172 9.15 -40.50 -5.45
CA SER A 172 8.82 -41.72 -4.69
C SER A 172 9.96 -42.16 -3.78
N LEU A 173 9.59 -42.72 -2.61
CA LEU A 173 10.53 -43.29 -1.65
C LEU A 173 10.95 -44.71 -2.08
N LEU A 174 12.23 -45.04 -1.90
CA LEU A 174 12.84 -46.29 -2.33
C LEU A 174 13.62 -46.96 -1.18
N CYS A 175 13.39 -48.27 -0.99
CA CYS A 175 14.31 -49.08 -0.19
C CYS A 175 15.47 -49.57 -1.08
N ILE A 176 16.47 -50.20 -0.46
CA ILE A 176 17.67 -50.66 -1.17
C ILE A 176 17.36 -51.68 -2.28
N ARG A 177 16.34 -52.55 -2.09
CA ARG A 177 15.88 -53.48 -3.14
C ARG A 177 15.20 -52.76 -4.30
N CYS A 178 14.28 -51.83 -4.03
CA CYS A 178 13.67 -51.02 -5.09
C CYS A 178 14.70 -50.28 -5.93
N PHE A 179 15.75 -49.75 -5.31
CA PHE A 179 16.85 -49.10 -6.01
C PHE A 179 17.65 -50.08 -6.89
N ARG A 180 17.91 -51.29 -6.38
CA ARG A 180 18.63 -52.34 -7.12
C ARG A 180 17.83 -52.86 -8.32
N ASP A 181 16.52 -52.96 -8.19
CA ASP A 181 15.64 -53.44 -9.26
C ASP A 181 15.34 -52.36 -10.31
N MET A 182 15.67 -51.10 -10.01
CA MET A 182 15.46 -49.98 -10.92
C MET A 182 16.48 -49.97 -12.07
N GLN A 183 16.01 -49.62 -13.27
CA GLN A 183 16.84 -49.42 -14.46
C GLN A 183 17.95 -48.38 -14.21
N GLY A 184 19.13 -48.60 -14.80
CA GLY A 184 20.33 -47.81 -14.54
C GLY A 184 20.17 -46.31 -14.79
N GLU A 185 19.47 -45.93 -15.86
CA GLU A 185 19.23 -44.52 -16.21
C GLU A 185 18.43 -43.76 -15.13
N SER A 186 17.41 -44.39 -14.52
CA SER A 186 16.63 -43.72 -13.46
C SER A 186 17.40 -43.58 -12.14
N ARG A 187 18.52 -44.31 -11.95
CA ARG A 187 19.29 -44.26 -10.69
C ARG A 187 19.99 -42.92 -10.48
N VAL A 188 20.29 -42.19 -11.57
CA VAL A 188 20.95 -40.86 -11.48
C VAL A 188 20.08 -39.82 -10.79
N HIS A 189 18.77 -40.05 -10.70
CA HIS A 189 17.81 -39.18 -10.03
C HIS A 189 17.55 -39.57 -8.57
N CYS A 190 18.25 -40.59 -8.06
CA CYS A 190 18.14 -41.02 -6.66
C CYS A 190 19.13 -40.27 -5.77
N VAL A 191 18.62 -39.76 -4.67
CA VAL A 191 19.39 -39.16 -3.58
C VAL A 191 19.09 -39.90 -2.29
N ASP A 192 20.00 -39.88 -1.32
CA ASP A 192 19.71 -40.39 0.01
C ASP A 192 18.59 -39.56 0.67
N LEU A 193 17.89 -40.17 1.63
CA LEU A 193 16.71 -39.57 2.23
C LEU A 193 17.00 -38.24 2.96
N GLU A 194 18.17 -38.11 3.59
CA GLU A 194 18.58 -36.90 4.30
C GLU A 194 18.82 -35.75 3.32
N SER A 195 19.59 -36.00 2.26
CA SER A 195 19.79 -35.03 1.18
C SER A 195 18.47 -34.63 0.51
N ALA A 196 17.56 -35.59 0.29
CA ALA A 196 16.23 -35.32 -0.27
C ALA A 196 15.39 -34.43 0.64
N TYR A 197 15.46 -34.67 1.95
CA TYR A 197 14.77 -33.88 2.97
C TYR A 197 15.29 -32.44 2.99
N VAL A 198 16.60 -32.23 3.08
CA VAL A 198 17.23 -30.90 3.08
C VAL A 198 16.87 -30.12 1.80
N GLN A 199 17.06 -30.73 0.63
CA GLN A 199 16.71 -30.10 -0.66
C GLN A 199 15.21 -29.81 -0.76
N GLY A 200 14.36 -30.71 -0.25
CA GLY A 200 12.91 -30.53 -0.20
C GLY A 200 12.50 -29.36 0.67
N CYS A 201 13.09 -29.23 1.87
CA CYS A 201 12.87 -28.13 2.79
C CYS A 201 13.30 -26.79 2.20
N GLU A 202 14.48 -26.71 1.57
CA GLU A 202 14.97 -25.49 0.90
C GLU A 202 14.03 -25.05 -0.22
N ARG A 203 13.59 -25.98 -1.07
CA ARG A 203 12.66 -25.70 -2.16
C ARG A 203 11.28 -25.25 -1.66
N LEU A 204 10.77 -25.89 -0.61
CA LEU A 204 9.51 -25.51 0.01
C LEU A 204 9.60 -24.12 0.65
N GLN A 205 10.70 -23.84 1.35
CA GLN A 205 10.97 -22.53 1.95
C GLN A 205 11.02 -21.44 0.88
N GLN A 206 11.72 -21.69 -0.24
CA GLN A 206 11.78 -20.76 -1.36
C GLN A 206 10.40 -20.49 -1.96
N ALA A 207 9.61 -21.54 -2.23
CA ALA A 207 8.25 -21.38 -2.74
C ALA A 207 7.34 -20.60 -1.78
N VAL A 208 7.46 -20.84 -0.48
CA VAL A 208 6.71 -20.09 0.55
C VAL A 208 7.11 -18.61 0.58
N LEU A 209 8.39 -18.29 0.37
CA LEU A 209 8.86 -16.91 0.29
C LEU A 209 8.32 -16.20 -0.96
N GLU A 210 8.30 -16.88 -2.11
CA GLU A 210 7.74 -16.34 -3.36
C GLU A 210 6.24 -16.05 -3.24
N VAL A 211 5.46 -16.98 -2.65
CA VAL A 211 4.03 -16.77 -2.40
C VAL A 211 3.80 -15.60 -1.43
N LYS A 212 4.62 -15.47 -0.39
CA LYS A 212 4.52 -14.33 0.56
C LYS A 212 4.86 -12.99 -0.09
N ALA A 213 5.85 -12.96 -0.98
CA ALA A 213 6.19 -11.77 -1.74
C ALA A 213 5.04 -11.37 -2.67
N LEU A 214 4.45 -12.34 -3.38
CA LEU A 214 3.29 -12.11 -4.24
C LEU A 214 2.06 -11.62 -3.46
N GLN A 215 1.80 -12.22 -2.29
CA GLN A 215 0.71 -11.79 -1.39
C GLN A 215 0.90 -10.35 -0.94
N THR A 216 2.15 -9.94 -0.68
CA THR A 216 2.48 -8.58 -0.25
C THR A 216 2.31 -7.58 -1.39
N ALA A 217 2.89 -7.85 -2.56
CA ALA A 217 2.73 -7.00 -3.74
C ALA A 217 1.26 -6.84 -4.16
N THR A 218 0.46 -7.91 -4.02
CA THR A 218 -0.98 -7.86 -4.35
C THR A 218 -1.76 -7.00 -3.35
N ARG A 219 -1.44 -7.09 -2.04
CA ARG A 219 -2.05 -6.23 -1.02
C ARG A 219 -1.71 -4.76 -1.25
N GLU A 220 -0.44 -4.44 -1.48
CA GLU A 220 0.01 -3.07 -1.81
C GLU A 220 -0.68 -2.53 -3.07
N ALA A 221 -0.83 -3.36 -4.10
CA ALA A 221 -1.56 -2.99 -5.32
C ALA A 221 -3.06 -2.73 -5.06
N ILE A 222 -3.70 -3.51 -4.19
CA ILE A 222 -5.10 -3.28 -3.80
C ILE A 222 -5.24 -1.97 -3.03
N GLU A 223 -4.35 -1.71 -2.07
CA GLU A 223 -4.33 -0.46 -1.28
C GLU A 223 -4.13 0.75 -2.19
N LEU A 224 -3.20 0.68 -3.15
CA LEU A 224 -2.99 1.72 -4.15
C LEU A 224 -4.23 1.95 -5.03
N LEU A 225 -4.84 0.88 -5.54
CA LEU A 225 -6.06 0.98 -6.35
C LEU A 225 -7.22 1.60 -5.54
N GLN A 226 -7.36 1.28 -4.26
CA GLN A 226 -8.34 1.89 -3.37
C GLN A 226 -8.08 3.38 -3.19
N ALA A 227 -6.83 3.78 -2.94
CA ALA A 227 -6.45 5.19 -2.82
C ALA A 227 -6.74 5.98 -4.11
N MET A 228 -6.43 5.40 -5.29
CA MET A 228 -6.73 6.01 -6.58
C MET A 228 -8.25 6.17 -6.81
N VAL A 229 -9.06 5.18 -6.40
CA VAL A 229 -10.52 5.28 -6.50
C VAL A 229 -11.05 6.41 -5.61
N GLU A 230 -10.53 6.54 -4.39
CA GLU A 230 -10.93 7.63 -3.48
C GLU A 230 -10.48 9.01 -3.97
N GLU A 231 -9.30 9.12 -4.59
CA GLU A 231 -8.82 10.36 -5.20
C GLU A 231 -9.69 10.79 -6.39
N VAL A 232 -10.04 9.86 -7.28
CA VAL A 232 -10.96 10.13 -8.40
C VAL A 232 -12.33 10.56 -7.88
N ARG A 233 -12.85 9.93 -6.81
CA ARG A 233 -14.11 10.33 -6.18
C ARG A 233 -14.03 11.73 -5.57
N ARG A 234 -12.94 12.07 -4.90
CA ARG A 234 -12.69 13.39 -4.31
C ARG A 234 -12.61 14.48 -5.38
N SER A 235 -11.81 14.25 -6.43
CA SER A 235 -11.69 15.16 -7.57
C SER A 235 -13.04 15.38 -8.27
N ALA A 236 -13.82 14.32 -8.49
CA ALA A 236 -15.16 14.45 -9.06
C ALA A 236 -16.10 15.30 -8.19
N ALA A 237 -16.04 15.15 -6.86
CA ALA A 237 -16.83 15.95 -5.93
C ALA A 237 -16.39 17.42 -5.88
N GLU A 238 -15.08 17.68 -5.96
CA GLU A 238 -14.51 19.04 -6.02
C GLU A 238 -14.91 19.75 -7.32
N GLU A 239 -14.83 19.06 -8.47
CA GLU A 239 -15.30 19.58 -9.76
C GLU A 239 -16.81 19.85 -9.76
N GLU A 240 -17.62 18.94 -9.18
CA GLU A 240 -19.06 19.17 -9.03
C GLU A 240 -19.35 20.42 -8.17
N ALA A 241 -18.65 20.58 -7.04
CA ALA A 241 -18.78 21.74 -6.18
C ALA A 241 -18.33 23.04 -6.87
N ALA A 242 -17.23 23.00 -7.65
CA ALA A 242 -16.73 24.13 -8.42
C ALA A 242 -17.73 24.57 -9.51
N ILE A 243 -18.33 23.61 -10.22
CA ILE A 243 -19.40 23.88 -11.18
C ILE A 243 -20.59 24.54 -10.48
N GLN A 244 -21.08 23.97 -9.37
CA GLN A 244 -22.20 24.54 -8.60
C GLN A 244 -21.90 25.98 -8.14
N ALA A 245 -20.71 26.23 -7.59
CA ALA A 245 -20.28 27.56 -7.15
C ALA A 245 -20.21 28.57 -8.30
N LEU A 246 -19.71 28.17 -9.48
CA LEU A 246 -19.67 29.01 -10.67
C LEU A 246 -21.07 29.40 -11.14
N PHE A 247 -21.99 28.43 -11.19
CA PHE A 247 -23.39 28.68 -11.56
C PHE A 247 -24.08 29.62 -10.58
N SER A 248 -23.90 29.44 -9.26
CA SER A 248 -24.41 30.34 -8.23
C SER A 248 -23.86 31.76 -8.41
N SER A 249 -22.55 31.92 -8.60
CA SER A 249 -21.92 33.24 -8.83
C SER A 249 -22.46 33.93 -10.09
N MET A 250 -22.70 33.18 -11.17
CA MET A 250 -23.33 33.70 -12.38
C MET A 250 -24.77 34.16 -12.13
N GLN A 251 -25.56 33.40 -11.36
CA GLN A 251 -26.93 33.76 -10.99
C GLN A 251 -26.95 35.03 -10.14
N ASP A 252 -26.01 35.19 -9.20
CA ASP A 252 -25.87 36.38 -8.36
C ASP A 252 -25.54 37.62 -9.21
N LYS A 253 -24.54 37.53 -10.11
CA LYS A 253 -24.18 38.62 -11.03
C LYS A 253 -25.30 38.99 -11.99
N LEU A 254 -26.05 38.00 -12.50
CA LEU A 254 -27.22 38.26 -13.33
C LEU A 254 -28.33 38.96 -12.53
N SER A 255 -28.53 38.57 -11.27
CA SER A 255 -29.50 39.19 -10.37
C SER A 255 -29.11 40.63 -10.01
N GLU A 256 -27.83 40.88 -9.73
CA GLU A 256 -27.27 42.22 -9.51
C GLU A 256 -27.40 43.10 -10.76
N ARG A 257 -27.02 42.60 -11.94
CA ARG A 257 -27.14 43.35 -13.20
C ARG A 257 -28.59 43.65 -13.55
N LYS A 258 -29.50 42.69 -13.30
CA LYS A 258 -30.95 42.90 -13.43
C LYS A 258 -31.42 44.01 -12.50
N ALA A 259 -31.00 44.01 -11.23
CA ALA A 259 -31.34 45.06 -10.27
C ALA A 259 -30.83 46.44 -10.71
N LEU A 260 -29.57 46.54 -11.15
CA LEU A 260 -28.97 47.77 -11.66
C LEU A 260 -29.64 48.29 -12.93
N LEU A 261 -30.00 47.41 -13.88
CA LEU A 261 -30.70 47.83 -15.10
C LEU A 261 -32.11 48.31 -14.81
N LEU A 262 -32.82 47.62 -13.91
CA LEU A 262 -34.13 48.07 -13.45
C LEU A 262 -33.98 49.44 -12.80
N GLN A 263 -33.00 49.63 -11.89
CA GLN A 263 -32.63 50.92 -11.26
C GLN A 263 -32.24 52.01 -12.27
N ALA A 264 -31.55 51.70 -13.35
CA ALA A 264 -31.19 52.69 -14.36
C ALA A 264 -32.43 53.23 -15.08
N VAL A 265 -33.34 52.33 -15.46
CA VAL A 265 -34.58 52.74 -16.13
C VAL A 265 -35.51 53.46 -15.13
N GLN A 266 -35.43 53.19 -13.81
CA GLN A 266 -36.05 54.03 -12.75
C GLN A 266 -35.68 55.48 -12.92
N SER A 267 -34.37 55.70 -12.89
CA SER A 267 -33.81 57.03 -12.88
C SER A 267 -34.08 57.76 -14.19
N LEU A 268 -34.23 57.03 -15.30
CA LEU A 268 -34.59 57.59 -16.61
C LEU A 268 -36.08 57.92 -16.71
N ALA A 269 -36.97 57.05 -16.23
CA ALA A 269 -38.39 57.34 -16.14
C ALA A 269 -38.60 58.62 -15.30
N ASN A 270 -37.90 58.72 -14.16
CA ASN A 270 -37.94 59.90 -13.31
C ASN A 270 -37.39 61.17 -13.98
N LYS A 271 -36.39 61.06 -14.87
CA LYS A 271 -35.90 62.19 -15.67
C LYS A 271 -36.83 62.58 -16.82
N ALA A 272 -37.43 61.61 -17.50
CA ALA A 272 -38.39 61.85 -18.57
C ALA A 272 -39.68 62.47 -18.04
N GLU A 273 -40.21 61.91 -16.94
CA GLU A 273 -41.35 62.47 -16.20
C GLU A 273 -41.04 63.88 -15.68
N PHE A 274 -39.81 64.15 -15.22
CA PHE A 274 -39.39 65.49 -14.83
C PHE A 274 -39.41 66.49 -16.00
N LEU A 275 -39.05 66.06 -17.22
CA LEU A 275 -39.10 66.92 -18.40
C LEU A 275 -40.54 67.18 -18.86
N ASP A 276 -41.40 66.16 -18.85
CA ASP A 276 -42.83 66.31 -19.17
C ASP A 276 -43.51 67.26 -18.18
N LEU A 277 -43.25 67.10 -16.88
CA LEU A 277 -43.75 68.04 -15.87
C LEU A 277 -43.07 69.40 -15.93
N GLY A 278 -41.81 69.47 -16.37
CA GLY A 278 -41.01 70.70 -16.40
C GLY A 278 -41.61 71.77 -17.31
N TYR A 279 -42.13 71.39 -18.47
CA TYR A 279 -42.85 72.31 -19.36
C TYR A 279 -44.18 72.77 -18.76
N GLU A 280 -44.93 71.86 -18.15
CA GLU A 280 -46.19 72.18 -17.48
C GLU A 280 -45.98 73.10 -16.25
N LEU A 281 -44.85 72.91 -15.54
CA LEU A 281 -44.43 73.75 -14.42
C LEU A 281 -43.99 75.13 -14.90
N MET A 282 -43.26 75.22 -16.02
CA MET A 282 -42.88 76.49 -16.64
C MET A 282 -44.12 77.27 -17.10
N GLU A 283 -45.10 76.62 -17.74
CA GLU A 283 -46.38 77.26 -18.09
C GLU A 283 -47.13 77.75 -16.85
N ARG A 284 -47.20 76.93 -15.79
CA ARG A 284 -47.82 77.34 -14.52
C ARG A 284 -47.09 78.51 -13.87
N LEU A 285 -45.76 78.50 -13.84
CA LEU A 285 -44.94 79.60 -13.32
C LEU A 285 -45.16 80.88 -14.13
N GLN A 286 -45.20 80.79 -15.46
CA GLN A 286 -45.47 81.93 -16.33
C GLN A 286 -46.90 82.47 -16.14
N GLY A 287 -47.88 81.58 -15.89
CA GLY A 287 -49.24 81.95 -15.51
C GLY A 287 -49.36 82.59 -14.12
N ILE A 288 -48.48 82.24 -13.18
CA ILE A 288 -48.42 82.88 -11.85
C ILE A 288 -47.75 84.25 -11.95
N VAL A 289 -46.65 84.38 -12.72
CA VAL A 289 -45.91 85.64 -12.90
C VAL A 289 -46.72 86.71 -13.63
N THR A 290 -47.64 86.31 -14.51
CA THR A 290 -48.50 87.25 -15.27
C THR A 290 -49.80 87.63 -14.57
N ARG A 291 -50.14 87.00 -13.42
CA ARG A 291 -51.34 87.36 -12.65
C ARG A 291 -51.05 88.51 -11.68
N PRO A 292 -51.81 89.63 -11.74
CA PRO A 292 -51.65 90.74 -10.82
C PRO A 292 -52.31 90.38 -9.48
N HIS A 293 -51.62 89.62 -8.63
CA HIS A 293 -52.03 89.40 -7.25
C HIS A 293 -50.99 89.94 -6.29
N ARG A 294 -51.39 91.00 -5.57
CA ARG A 294 -50.67 91.56 -4.42
C ARG A 294 -50.55 90.49 -3.33
N LEU A 295 -49.38 89.92 -3.18
CA LEU A 295 -49.01 89.14 -2.00
C LEU A 295 -47.82 89.83 -1.33
N ARG A 296 -48.11 90.83 -0.49
CA ARG A 296 -47.12 91.40 0.44
C ARG A 296 -47.52 91.02 1.86
N PRO A 297 -46.83 90.05 2.47
CA PRO A 297 -46.70 90.03 3.93
C PRO A 297 -45.28 90.37 4.38
N ALA A 298 -45.19 90.86 5.60
CA ALA A 298 -44.14 91.70 6.17
C ALA A 298 -42.75 91.04 6.32
N GLN A 299 -41.73 91.90 6.25
CA GLN A 299 -40.34 91.61 6.56
C GLN A 299 -40.19 91.23 8.04
N SER A 300 -39.73 90.01 8.33
CA SER A 300 -39.01 89.72 9.57
C SER A 300 -38.37 88.33 9.53
N SER A 301 -37.12 88.31 9.99
CA SER A 301 -36.21 87.18 10.16
C SER A 301 -36.66 86.23 11.29
N LYS A 302 -37.01 84.98 10.96
CA LYS A 302 -36.59 83.77 11.70
C LYS A 302 -37.08 82.47 11.04
N ILE A 303 -36.16 81.52 11.09
CA ILE A 303 -36.05 80.20 10.45
C ILE A 303 -36.87 79.16 11.23
N THR A 304 -37.25 78.05 10.55
CA THR A 304 -37.41 76.64 11.02
C THR A 304 -38.70 76.04 10.46
N SER A 305 -38.83 74.78 10.05
CA SER A 305 -37.89 73.66 9.86
C SER A 305 -38.74 72.52 9.31
N ASP A 306 -38.65 72.19 8.03
CA ASP A 306 -39.09 70.88 7.53
C ASP A 306 -38.11 70.33 6.50
N HIS A 307 -36.84 70.40 6.87
CA HIS A 307 -35.74 69.86 6.09
C HIS A 307 -35.91 68.35 5.89
N ARG A 308 -36.67 67.66 6.75
CA ARG A 308 -36.96 66.23 6.65
C ARG A 308 -37.96 65.89 5.56
N ALA A 309 -39.08 66.61 5.43
CA ALA A 309 -40.04 66.35 4.34
C ALA A 309 -39.53 66.86 2.99
N GLU A 310 -38.72 67.92 2.95
CA GLU A 310 -38.00 68.31 1.73
C GLU A 310 -36.95 67.27 1.33
N PHE A 311 -36.12 66.78 2.27
CA PHE A 311 -35.11 65.76 1.98
C PHE A 311 -35.71 64.41 1.55
N ALA A 312 -36.82 63.98 2.16
CA ALA A 312 -37.54 62.76 1.75
C ALA A 312 -38.11 62.88 0.32
N ARG A 313 -38.71 64.02 -0.02
CA ARG A 313 -39.23 64.30 -1.38
C ARG A 313 -38.13 64.36 -2.44
N CYS A 314 -36.90 64.69 -2.08
CA CYS A 314 -35.76 64.72 -3.01
C CYS A 314 -35.14 63.33 -3.29
N LEU A 315 -35.34 62.33 -2.43
CA LEU A 315 -34.79 60.97 -2.60
C LEU A 315 -35.76 59.98 -3.28
N GLU A 316 -37.06 60.30 -3.28
CA GLU A 316 -38.13 59.50 -3.88
C GLU A 316 -37.87 59.12 -5.37
N PRO A 317 -37.27 60.00 -6.21
CA PRO A 317 -36.94 59.68 -7.61
C PRO A 317 -35.64 58.87 -7.84
N LEU A 318 -34.95 58.39 -6.81
CA LEU A 318 -33.77 57.51 -6.98
C LEU A 318 -34.04 56.06 -6.57
N LEU A 319 -35.29 55.74 -6.22
CA LEU A 319 -35.69 54.49 -5.58
C LEU A 319 -36.78 53.68 -6.33
N LEU A 320 -37.33 54.11 -7.49
CA LEU A 320 -38.56 53.52 -8.10
C LEU A 320 -38.51 53.08 -9.58
N LEU A 321 -38.80 51.77 -9.84
CA LEU A 321 -38.57 50.87 -11.02
C LEU A 321 -38.95 51.45 -12.39
N GLY A 322 -38.04 51.41 -13.36
CA GLY A 322 -38.38 51.64 -14.75
C GLY A 322 -38.16 50.36 -15.58
N PRO A 323 -39.13 49.98 -16.40
CA PRO A 323 -38.94 49.04 -17.50
C PRO A 323 -39.48 49.60 -18.84
N ARG A 324 -38.76 49.28 -19.93
CA ARG A 324 -39.19 48.95 -21.32
C ARG A 324 -40.31 49.74 -22.06
N ARG A 325 -40.04 49.81 -23.40
CA ARG A 325 -40.93 49.76 -24.61
C ARG A 325 -41.46 51.11 -25.15
N ALA A 326 -41.68 51.34 -26.45
CA ALA A 326 -41.78 50.49 -27.66
C ALA A 326 -41.75 51.33 -28.97
N ALA A 327 -41.50 50.66 -30.11
CA ALA A 327 -42.13 50.88 -31.44
C ALA A 327 -41.67 49.70 -32.36
N GLY A 328 -42.42 49.02 -33.23
CA GLY A 328 -43.79 49.13 -33.73
C GLY A 328 -43.85 49.19 -35.27
N ALA A 329 -44.01 48.03 -35.96
CA ALA A 329 -44.54 47.77 -37.33
C ALA A 329 -43.86 46.51 -37.94
N GLY A 330 -44.48 45.33 -38.10
CA GLY A 330 -45.48 44.90 -39.11
C GLY A 330 -44.76 44.09 -40.21
N GLY A 331 -45.09 42.88 -40.68
CA GLY A 331 -46.05 41.81 -40.37
C GLY A 331 -45.69 40.56 -41.23
N GLY A 332 -46.26 39.38 -40.92
CA GLY A 332 -46.34 38.23 -41.85
C GLY A 332 -45.61 36.92 -41.45
N THR A 333 -46.31 36.06 -40.68
CA THR A 333 -46.55 34.59 -40.87
C THR A 333 -45.49 33.73 -41.60
N SER A 334 -45.00 32.56 -41.15
CA SER A 334 -45.64 31.45 -40.43
C SER A 334 -44.59 30.42 -39.94
N THR A 335 -44.75 30.02 -38.66
CA THR A 335 -44.83 28.66 -38.10
C THR A 335 -43.75 27.56 -38.33
N LEU A 336 -43.39 26.95 -37.17
CA LEU A 336 -43.09 25.53 -36.88
C LEU A 336 -41.63 25.08 -36.62
N THR A 337 -41.31 25.06 -35.32
CA THR A 337 -40.91 23.91 -34.49
C THR A 337 -39.75 22.99 -34.90
N GLY A 338 -38.79 22.82 -33.96
CA GLY A 338 -38.37 21.48 -33.54
C GLY A 338 -36.86 21.24 -33.36
N GLY A 339 -36.38 21.37 -32.11
CA GLY A 339 -35.72 20.27 -31.38
C GLY A 339 -34.26 19.85 -31.65
N LEU A 340 -33.50 19.85 -30.54
CA LEU A 340 -32.53 18.84 -30.08
C LEU A 340 -31.05 18.90 -30.52
N GLY A 341 -30.18 19.33 -29.57
CA GLY A 341 -29.30 18.43 -28.78
C GLY A 341 -27.98 17.91 -29.39
N PRO A 342 -26.91 17.72 -28.58
CA PRO A 342 -25.52 17.95 -28.99
C PRO A 342 -24.74 16.69 -29.43
N LYS A 343 -23.75 16.88 -30.30
CA LYS A 343 -22.94 15.83 -30.92
C LYS A 343 -21.59 15.69 -30.19
N VAL A 344 -21.45 14.64 -29.37
CA VAL A 344 -20.17 14.16 -28.82
C VAL A 344 -19.38 13.47 -29.92
N LEU A 345 -18.16 13.94 -30.18
CA LEU A 345 -17.18 13.32 -31.08
C LEU A 345 -16.20 12.47 -30.26
N ARG A 346 -16.20 11.17 -30.52
CA ARG A 346 -15.12 10.23 -30.15
C ARG A 346 -13.92 10.45 -31.07
N GLY A 347 -12.73 10.52 -30.49
CA GLY A 347 -11.43 10.38 -31.18
C GLY A 347 -10.57 9.32 -30.48
N PRO A 348 -9.85 8.44 -31.19
CA PRO A 348 -9.19 7.26 -30.64
C PRO A 348 -7.67 7.43 -30.39
N GLY A 349 -7.14 6.68 -29.42
CA GLY A 349 -5.77 6.13 -29.45
C GLY A 349 -4.70 6.84 -28.60
N CYS A 350 -4.09 6.13 -27.65
CA CYS A 350 -2.72 5.62 -27.78
C CYS A 350 -2.31 4.79 -26.54
N PRO A 351 -1.54 3.71 -26.71
CA PRO A 351 -0.96 2.94 -25.61
C PRO A 351 0.35 3.58 -25.15
N SER A 352 0.61 3.61 -23.84
CA SER A 352 1.94 3.99 -23.31
C SER A 352 2.57 2.83 -22.54
N PRO A 353 3.82 2.43 -22.86
CA PRO A 353 4.59 1.44 -22.14
C PRO A 353 5.46 2.11 -21.08
N VAL A 354 5.32 1.73 -19.81
CA VAL A 354 6.25 2.12 -18.73
C VAL A 354 6.38 0.88 -17.85
N GLY A 355 7.54 0.27 -17.67
CA GLY A 355 8.82 0.91 -17.39
C GLY A 355 9.14 0.56 -15.94
N LYS A 356 10.00 -0.45 -15.79
CA LYS A 356 10.44 -1.01 -14.50
C LYS A 356 10.92 0.11 -13.57
N MET A 357 10.32 0.22 -12.39
CA MET A 357 10.91 0.93 -11.27
C MET A 357 10.80 0.08 -10.01
N LEU A 358 11.96 -0.09 -9.38
CA LEU A 358 12.21 -0.91 -8.21
C LEU A 358 11.52 -0.28 -6.98
N GLY A 359 10.61 -1.03 -6.36
CA GLY A 359 10.14 -0.79 -4.99
C GLY A 359 10.62 -1.95 -4.11
N SER A 360 11.39 -1.61 -3.09
CA SER A 360 12.11 -2.52 -2.19
C SER A 360 11.16 -3.45 -1.40
N PRO A 361 11.43 -4.76 -1.31
CA PRO A 361 10.57 -5.69 -0.58
C PRO A 361 10.97 -5.74 0.91
N VAL A 362 10.04 -5.38 1.80
CA VAL A 362 10.14 -5.72 3.22
C VAL A 362 9.97 -7.24 3.37
N GLN A 363 11.08 -7.97 3.29
CA GLN A 363 11.14 -9.41 3.54
C GLN A 363 11.58 -9.71 4.99
N LYS A 364 10.98 -10.79 5.52
CA LYS A 364 11.21 -11.39 6.84
C LYS A 364 12.71 -11.54 7.18
N PRO A 365 13.11 -11.40 8.46
CA PRO A 365 14.51 -11.33 8.85
C PRO A 365 15.19 -12.70 8.75
N THR A 366 15.82 -12.98 7.60
CA THR A 366 16.73 -14.12 7.36
C THR A 366 18.11 -13.58 7.01
N LEU A 367 19.07 -13.69 7.94
CA LEU A 367 20.52 -13.33 7.87
C LEU A 367 20.91 -11.91 7.42
N HIS A 368 20.08 -11.20 6.65
CA HIS A 368 20.33 -9.87 6.12
C HIS A 368 20.45 -8.81 7.22
N ARG A 369 19.88 -9.04 8.41
CA ARG A 369 19.95 -8.11 9.55
C ARG A 369 21.40 -7.77 9.93
N SER A 370 22.31 -8.75 9.91
CA SER A 370 23.71 -8.49 10.28
C SER A 370 24.47 -7.71 9.19
N ILE A 371 24.06 -7.85 7.93
CA ILE A 371 24.69 -7.15 6.79
C ILE A 371 24.17 -5.71 6.72
N SER A 372 22.85 -5.51 6.75
CA SER A 372 22.26 -4.16 6.68
C SER A 372 22.69 -3.27 7.84
N THR A 373 22.75 -3.81 9.06
CA THR A 373 23.19 -3.02 10.23
C THR A 373 24.66 -2.64 10.08
N LYS A 374 25.53 -3.56 9.65
CA LYS A 374 26.95 -3.25 9.41
C LYS A 374 27.16 -2.21 8.30
N VAL A 375 26.38 -2.26 7.21
CA VAL A 375 26.45 -1.27 6.13
C VAL A 375 25.98 0.10 6.64
N LEU A 376 24.83 0.16 7.33
CA LEU A 376 24.33 1.38 7.97
C LEU A 376 25.33 1.98 8.96
N LEU A 377 26.03 1.14 9.73
CA LEU A 377 27.02 1.57 10.70
C LEU A 377 28.37 1.94 10.07
N ALA A 378 28.68 1.44 8.87
CA ALA A 378 29.93 1.74 8.16
C ALA A 378 29.83 2.97 7.26
N GLU A 379 28.66 3.24 6.68
CA GLU A 379 28.46 4.27 5.66
C GLU A 379 27.62 5.47 6.12
N GLY A 380 26.93 5.35 7.26
CA GLY A 380 25.96 6.35 7.70
C GLY A 380 26.54 7.49 8.51
N ASP A 381 26.07 8.71 8.23
CA ASP A 381 26.15 9.83 9.17
C ASP A 381 25.60 9.43 10.55
N ALA A 382 26.13 10.05 11.60
CA ALA A 382 25.65 9.83 12.96
C ALA A 382 24.18 10.27 13.07
N SER A 383 23.29 9.29 13.24
CA SER A 383 21.85 9.50 13.45
C SER A 383 21.45 8.82 14.76
N PRO A 384 20.34 9.26 15.38
CA PRO A 384 19.82 8.59 16.58
C PRO A 384 19.61 7.09 16.36
N PHE A 385 19.27 6.69 15.14
CA PHE A 385 19.10 5.28 14.78
C PHE A 385 20.44 4.53 14.70
N THR A 386 21.48 5.12 14.10
CA THR A 386 22.80 4.47 14.04
C THR A 386 23.44 4.37 15.43
N GLU A 387 23.20 5.32 16.32
CA GLU A 387 23.62 5.24 17.73
C GLU A 387 22.89 4.13 18.50
N HIS A 388 21.56 4.04 18.33
CA HIS A 388 20.77 2.93 18.87
C HIS A 388 21.27 1.57 18.38
N CYS A 389 21.55 1.41 17.08
CA CYS A 389 22.08 0.17 16.53
C CYS A 389 23.40 -0.24 17.20
N ARG A 390 24.33 0.72 17.42
CA ARG A 390 25.59 0.45 18.13
C ARG A 390 25.35 -0.01 19.57
N HIS A 391 24.52 0.74 20.32
CA HIS A 391 24.19 0.39 21.70
C HIS A 391 23.55 -1.00 21.80
N TYR A 392 22.59 -1.30 20.92
CA TYR A 392 21.93 -2.59 20.87
C TYR A 392 22.89 -3.72 20.53
N GLU A 393 23.78 -3.55 19.54
CA GLU A 393 24.77 -4.58 19.20
C GLU A 393 25.71 -4.89 20.37
N ASP A 394 26.15 -3.88 21.11
CA ASP A 394 27.01 -4.06 22.28
C ASP A 394 26.28 -4.70 23.47
N SER A 395 25.04 -4.31 23.76
CA SER A 395 24.20 -4.98 24.76
C SER A 395 23.89 -6.43 24.38
N TYR A 396 23.52 -6.68 23.12
CA TYR A 396 23.24 -8.03 22.62
C TYR A 396 24.48 -8.93 22.72
N ARG A 397 25.67 -8.41 22.35
CA ARG A 397 26.94 -9.16 22.45
C ARG A 397 27.29 -9.50 23.90
N ARG A 398 27.08 -8.58 24.84
CA ARG A 398 27.25 -8.83 26.28
C ARG A 398 26.30 -9.92 26.79
N LEU A 399 25.00 -9.77 26.53
CA LEU A 399 23.98 -10.76 26.90
C LEU A 399 24.24 -12.14 26.29
N GLN A 400 24.68 -12.18 25.03
CA GLN A 400 25.04 -13.43 24.36
C GLN A 400 26.23 -14.12 25.05
N ALA A 401 27.24 -13.36 25.47
CA ALA A 401 28.40 -13.89 26.20
C ALA A 401 28.00 -14.40 27.60
N GLU A 402 27.16 -13.68 28.34
CA GLU A 402 26.64 -14.12 29.65
C GLU A 402 25.79 -15.39 29.53
N MET A 403 24.91 -15.45 28.53
CA MET A 403 24.10 -16.64 28.23
C MET A 403 24.97 -17.85 27.83
N GLN A 404 26.03 -17.62 27.04
CA GLN A 404 26.97 -18.70 26.69
C GLN A 404 27.75 -19.18 27.93
N ASN A 405 28.20 -18.27 28.79
CA ASN A 405 28.88 -18.62 30.04
C ASN A 405 27.97 -19.43 30.99
N LEU A 406 26.69 -19.06 31.10
CA LEU A 406 25.69 -19.83 31.82
C LEU A 406 25.49 -21.22 31.23
N LYS A 407 25.40 -21.34 29.89
CA LYS A 407 25.32 -22.65 29.22
C LYS A 407 26.55 -23.50 29.55
N ASP A 408 27.74 -22.93 29.50
CA ASP A 408 28.98 -23.65 29.81
C ASP A 408 29.03 -24.08 31.28
N GLN A 409 28.62 -23.22 32.23
CA GLN A 409 28.50 -23.55 33.66
C GLN A 409 27.49 -24.69 33.89
N VAL A 410 26.32 -24.65 33.27
CA VAL A 410 25.29 -25.69 33.38
C VAL A 410 25.77 -27.01 32.76
N GLN A 411 26.45 -26.95 31.61
CA GLN A 411 27.02 -28.13 30.96
C GLN A 411 28.13 -28.75 31.80
N GLU A 412 29.01 -27.95 32.41
CA GLU A 412 30.08 -28.46 33.28
C GLU A 412 29.51 -29.03 34.58
N LEU A 413 28.52 -28.37 35.19
CA LEU A 413 27.78 -28.91 36.33
C LEU A 413 27.12 -30.24 36.01
N HIS A 414 26.50 -30.35 34.84
CA HIS A 414 25.89 -31.58 34.36
C HIS A 414 26.94 -32.67 34.14
N ARG A 415 28.12 -32.33 33.59
CA ARG A 415 29.25 -33.27 33.43
C ARG A 415 29.77 -33.75 34.79
N ASP A 416 29.93 -32.86 35.76
CA ASP A 416 30.36 -33.21 37.11
C ASP A 416 29.37 -34.12 37.83
N LEU A 417 28.07 -33.79 37.74
CA LEU A 417 27.00 -34.62 38.31
C LEU A 417 27.01 -36.02 37.70
N THR A 418 27.17 -36.09 36.37
CA THR A 418 27.11 -37.35 35.61
C THR A 418 28.37 -38.19 35.77
N LYS A 419 29.56 -37.59 35.81
CA LYS A 419 30.85 -38.31 35.81
C LYS A 419 31.42 -38.54 37.20
N HIS A 420 31.35 -37.54 38.08
CA HIS A 420 32.06 -37.56 39.35
C HIS A 420 31.18 -38.01 40.51
N HIS A 421 29.85 -38.08 40.32
CA HIS A 421 28.89 -38.19 41.44
C HIS A 421 29.28 -37.24 42.59
N SER A 422 29.87 -36.10 42.22
CA SER A 422 30.39 -35.16 43.19
C SER A 422 29.19 -34.66 44.00
N LEU A 423 29.41 -34.50 45.31
CA LEU A 423 28.50 -33.74 46.15
C LEU A 423 28.56 -32.30 45.65
N ILE A 424 27.82 -32.01 44.59
CA ILE A 424 27.62 -30.67 44.08
C ILE A 424 26.98 -29.90 45.21
N LYS A 425 27.69 -28.90 45.70
CA LYS A 425 27.16 -28.00 46.72
C LYS A 425 25.92 -27.34 46.13
N ALA A 426 24.80 -27.46 46.82
CA ALA A 426 23.55 -26.79 46.43
C ALA A 426 23.74 -25.28 46.18
N GLU A 427 24.75 -24.69 46.82
CA GLU A 427 25.25 -23.33 46.60
C GLU A 427 25.55 -23.03 45.11
N ILE A 428 26.24 -23.93 44.39
CA ILE A 428 26.60 -23.71 42.97
C ILE A 428 25.36 -23.64 42.09
N MET A 429 24.37 -24.50 42.35
CA MET A 429 23.10 -24.46 41.62
C MET A 429 22.33 -23.17 41.93
N GLY A 430 22.33 -22.74 43.19
CA GLY A 430 21.76 -21.46 43.61
C GLY A 430 22.40 -20.27 42.89
N ASP A 431 23.73 -20.26 42.76
CA ASP A 431 24.48 -19.21 42.06
C ASP A 431 24.16 -19.18 40.56
N ILE A 432 24.06 -20.34 39.91
CA ILE A 432 23.71 -20.45 38.48
C ILE A 432 22.26 -19.97 38.27
N LEU A 433 21.32 -20.38 39.13
CA LEU A 433 19.94 -19.92 39.05
C LEU A 433 19.83 -18.41 39.28
N HIS A 434 20.56 -17.86 40.25
CA HIS A 434 20.58 -16.42 40.51
C HIS A 434 21.11 -15.63 39.31
N LYS A 435 22.21 -16.07 38.70
CA LYS A 435 22.75 -15.47 37.47
C LYS A 435 21.77 -15.60 36.30
N ALA A 436 21.09 -16.73 36.15
CA ALA A 436 20.09 -16.92 35.09
C ALA A 436 18.92 -15.93 35.24
N LEU A 437 18.42 -15.72 36.46
CA LEU A 437 17.39 -14.71 36.74
C LEU A 437 17.89 -13.28 36.51
N GLN A 438 19.16 -12.99 36.80
CA GLN A 438 19.77 -11.69 36.52
C GLN A 438 19.85 -11.42 35.01
N VAL A 439 20.28 -12.40 34.21
CA VAL A 439 20.30 -12.30 32.75
C VAL A 439 18.90 -12.12 32.19
N ASP A 440 17.89 -12.83 32.72
CA ASP A 440 16.49 -12.67 32.31
C ASP A 440 15.98 -11.25 32.59
N ALA A 441 16.28 -10.68 33.76
CA ALA A 441 15.95 -9.29 34.10
C ALA A 441 16.65 -8.27 33.17
N GLN A 442 17.91 -8.51 32.79
CA GLN A 442 18.62 -7.66 31.83
C GLN A 442 18.01 -7.76 30.42
N ILE A 443 17.65 -8.97 29.96
CA ILE A 443 16.96 -9.18 28.68
C ILE A 443 15.63 -8.43 28.67
N ALA A 444 14.84 -8.52 29.74
CA ALA A 444 13.58 -7.81 29.88
C ALA A 444 13.77 -6.27 29.85
N SER A 445 14.80 -5.76 30.52
CA SER A 445 15.14 -4.33 30.51
C SER A 445 15.57 -3.85 29.12
N GLU A 446 16.43 -4.59 28.42
CA GLU A 446 16.86 -4.25 27.05
C GLU A 446 15.69 -4.35 26.07
N TYR A 447 14.81 -5.35 26.20
CA TYR A 447 13.59 -5.46 25.41
C TYR A 447 12.68 -4.24 25.59
N ALA A 448 12.39 -3.85 26.84
CA ALA A 448 11.57 -2.69 27.15
C ALA A 448 12.19 -1.38 26.64
N SER A 449 13.52 -1.24 26.73
CA SER A 449 14.23 -0.06 26.20
C SER A 449 14.10 0.05 24.67
N VAL A 450 14.24 -1.07 23.95
CA VAL A 450 14.10 -1.10 22.49
C VAL A 450 12.65 -0.88 22.07
N GLU A 451 11.70 -1.45 22.80
CA GLU A 451 10.27 -1.26 22.56
C GLU A 451 9.85 0.20 22.77
N GLY A 452 10.35 0.86 23.82
CA GLY A 452 10.09 2.27 24.11
C GLY A 452 10.59 3.23 23.04
N LEU A 453 11.63 2.87 22.28
CA LEU A 453 12.15 3.67 21.17
C LEU A 453 11.35 3.53 19.87
N ARG A 454 10.41 2.57 19.79
CA ARG A 454 9.61 2.32 18.57
C ARG A 454 8.88 3.58 18.10
N ALA A 455 8.19 4.27 19.00
CA ALA A 455 7.43 5.47 18.66
C ALA A 455 8.36 6.62 18.21
N VAL A 456 9.49 6.80 18.88
CA VAL A 456 10.49 7.83 18.56
C VAL A 456 11.07 7.60 17.17
N PHE A 457 11.45 6.36 16.84
CA PHE A 457 11.97 6.07 15.50
C PHE A 457 10.91 6.17 14.42
N GLN A 458 9.66 5.79 14.73
CA GLN A 458 8.56 5.96 13.79
C GLN A 458 8.36 7.44 13.41
N GLU A 459 8.37 8.35 14.39
CA GLU A 459 8.29 9.80 14.15
C GLU A 459 9.47 10.30 13.29
N ILE A 460 10.71 9.90 13.62
CA ILE A 460 11.91 10.27 12.84
C ILE A 460 11.83 9.77 11.39
N TRP A 461 11.27 8.58 11.17
CA TRP A 461 11.12 8.00 9.84
C TRP A 461 10.01 8.69 9.06
N GLU A 462 8.88 9.01 9.70
CA GLU A 462 7.77 9.76 9.10
C GLU A 462 8.24 11.16 8.66
N ASP A 463 8.99 11.88 9.50
CA ASP A 463 9.61 13.16 9.16
C ASP A 463 10.57 13.06 7.97
N SER A 464 11.40 12.01 7.95
CA SER A 464 12.35 11.78 6.85
C SER A 464 11.63 11.43 5.54
N TYR A 465 10.57 10.63 5.62
CA TYR A 465 9.73 10.30 4.46
C TYR A 465 9.04 11.55 3.92
N GLN A 466 8.45 12.39 4.79
CA GLN A 466 7.80 13.64 4.37
C GLN A 466 8.78 14.62 3.74
N ARG A 467 10.01 14.75 4.28
CA ARG A 467 11.05 15.58 3.65
C ARG A 467 11.38 15.10 2.24
N VAL A 468 11.61 13.80 2.06
CA VAL A 468 11.92 13.22 0.74
C VAL A 468 10.72 13.35 -0.21
N ALA A 469 9.50 13.16 0.27
CA ALA A 469 8.28 13.36 -0.53
C ALA A 469 8.16 14.81 -1.02
N ASN A 470 8.39 15.79 -0.15
CA ASN A 470 8.40 17.21 -0.53
C ASN A 470 9.51 17.51 -1.56
N GLU A 471 10.71 16.93 -1.39
CA GLU A 471 11.81 17.08 -2.36
C GLU A 471 11.46 16.49 -3.73
N GLN A 472 10.79 15.33 -3.76
CA GLN A 472 10.30 14.69 -4.98
C GLN A 472 9.21 15.52 -5.67
N GLU A 473 8.24 16.05 -4.91
CA GLU A 473 7.18 16.92 -5.44
C GLU A 473 7.76 18.18 -6.07
N ILE A 474 8.73 18.82 -5.42
CA ILE A 474 9.44 19.99 -5.98
C ILE A 474 10.15 19.62 -7.28
N TYR A 475 10.84 18.48 -7.32
CA TYR A 475 11.53 18.01 -8.52
C TYR A 475 10.54 17.71 -9.68
N GLU A 476 9.40 17.10 -9.39
CA GLU A 476 8.35 16.84 -10.38
C GLU A 476 7.71 18.13 -10.90
N ALA A 477 7.46 19.11 -10.03
CA ALA A 477 6.98 20.43 -10.43
C ALA A 477 7.99 21.15 -11.35
N GLN A 478 9.28 21.10 -11.02
CA GLN A 478 10.35 21.66 -11.87
C GLN A 478 10.42 20.97 -13.24
N LEU A 479 10.23 19.64 -13.30
CA LEU A 479 10.16 18.93 -14.58
C LEU A 479 8.95 19.37 -15.41
N HIS A 480 7.79 19.56 -14.77
CA HIS A 480 6.58 20.03 -15.43
C HIS A 480 6.76 21.45 -16.00
N ASP A 481 7.34 22.38 -15.23
CA ASP A 481 7.63 23.75 -15.67
C ASP A 481 8.56 23.78 -16.90
N LEU A 482 9.62 22.95 -16.89
CA LEU A 482 10.53 22.83 -18.04
C LEU A 482 9.82 22.23 -19.27
N LEU A 483 8.90 21.28 -19.07
CA LEU A 483 8.11 20.70 -20.16
C LEU A 483 7.15 21.73 -20.77
N GLN A 484 6.52 22.55 -19.94
CA GLN A 484 5.65 23.65 -20.38
C GLN A 484 6.44 24.68 -21.22
N LEU A 485 7.59 25.15 -20.73
CA LEU A 485 8.45 26.07 -21.48
C LEU A 485 8.90 25.49 -22.82
N LYS A 486 9.19 24.18 -22.86
CA LYS A 486 9.54 23.48 -24.11
C LYS A 486 8.36 23.47 -25.09
N GLN A 487 7.13 23.28 -24.62
CA GLN A 487 5.93 23.29 -25.44
C GLN A 487 5.63 24.71 -25.98
N GLU A 488 5.72 25.73 -25.13
CA GLU A 488 5.58 27.14 -25.52
C GLU A 488 6.61 27.55 -26.58
N ASN A 489 7.87 27.16 -26.41
CA ASN A 489 8.92 27.39 -27.40
C ASN A 489 8.62 26.67 -28.74
N ALA A 490 8.08 25.46 -28.70
CA ALA A 490 7.66 24.75 -29.91
C ALA A 490 6.52 25.48 -30.66
N TYR A 491 5.55 26.06 -29.94
CA TYR A 491 4.52 26.91 -30.53
C TYR A 491 5.11 28.18 -31.16
N LEU A 492 5.98 28.91 -30.44
CA LEU A 492 6.65 30.11 -30.96
C LEU A 492 7.50 29.81 -32.20
N THR A 493 8.22 28.69 -32.19
CA THR A 493 9.00 28.20 -33.35
C THR A 493 8.09 27.94 -34.55
N THR A 494 6.92 27.35 -34.33
CA THR A 494 5.93 27.07 -35.39
C THR A 494 5.38 28.36 -35.99
N ILE A 495 4.95 29.31 -35.16
CA ILE A 495 4.46 30.63 -35.60
C ILE A 495 5.55 31.37 -36.37
N THR A 496 6.79 31.38 -35.85
CA THR A 496 7.94 32.03 -36.51
C THR A 496 8.19 31.45 -37.90
N LYS A 497 8.16 30.11 -38.03
CA LYS A 497 8.29 29.42 -39.32
C LYS A 497 7.17 29.78 -40.30
N GLN A 498 5.94 29.92 -39.82
CA GLN A 498 4.78 30.28 -40.64
C GLN A 498 4.80 31.74 -41.11
N ILE A 499 5.24 32.68 -40.27
CA ILE A 499 5.28 34.12 -40.58
C ILE A 499 6.51 34.49 -41.43
N THR A 500 7.62 33.76 -41.31
CA THR A 500 8.89 34.04 -42.01
C THR A 500 8.75 34.28 -43.52
N PRO A 501 7.99 33.47 -44.31
CA PRO A 501 7.79 33.72 -45.74
C PRO A 501 7.08 35.05 -46.03
N TYR A 502 6.11 35.45 -45.19
CA TYR A 502 5.39 36.73 -45.34
C TYR A 502 6.31 37.91 -45.03
N ILE A 503 7.14 37.83 -43.99
CA ILE A 503 8.14 38.86 -43.71
C ILE A 503 9.13 39.00 -44.86
N ARG A 504 9.64 37.88 -45.41
CA ARG A 504 10.55 37.90 -46.57
C ARG A 504 9.91 38.49 -47.83
N SER A 505 8.63 38.21 -48.09
CA SER A 505 7.93 38.77 -49.24
C SER A 505 7.71 40.28 -49.08
N ILE A 506 7.34 40.74 -47.88
CA ILE A 506 7.19 42.17 -47.56
C ILE A 506 8.54 42.89 -47.68
N ALA A 507 9.63 42.32 -47.14
CA ALA A 507 10.97 42.89 -47.25
C ALA A 507 11.40 43.06 -48.71
N LYS A 508 11.13 42.05 -49.57
CA LYS A 508 11.43 42.11 -51.00
C LYS A 508 10.58 43.14 -51.75
N VAL A 509 9.34 43.38 -51.32
CA VAL A 509 8.49 44.46 -51.87
C VAL A 509 9.00 45.82 -51.41
N LYS A 510 9.40 45.97 -50.15
CA LYS A 510 9.98 47.21 -49.61
C LYS A 510 11.23 47.62 -50.38
N GLU A 511 12.16 46.68 -50.62
CA GLU A 511 13.38 46.91 -51.40
C GLU A 511 13.10 47.39 -52.84
N ARG A 512 11.96 47.00 -53.43
CA ARG A 512 11.53 47.45 -54.76
C ARG A 512 10.90 48.84 -54.76
N LEU A 513 10.30 49.25 -53.64
CA LEU A 513 9.58 50.52 -53.52
C LEU A 513 10.49 51.66 -53.04
N GLU A 514 11.57 51.35 -52.33
CA GLU A 514 12.57 52.35 -51.94
C GLU A 514 13.47 52.68 -53.15
N PRO A 515 13.40 53.91 -53.70
CA PRO A 515 14.29 54.33 -54.77
C PRO A 515 15.70 54.39 -54.22
N ARG A 516 16.63 53.71 -54.87
CA ARG A 516 18.07 53.72 -54.56
C ARG A 516 18.61 55.16 -54.55
N PHE A 517 18.65 55.79 -53.39
CA PHE A 517 19.60 56.87 -53.15
C PHE A 517 20.96 56.23 -52.86
N GLN A 518 21.77 56.17 -53.91
CA GLN A 518 23.20 55.92 -53.80
C GLN A 518 23.83 57.11 -53.06
N VAL A 519 24.44 56.84 -51.91
CA VAL A 519 25.53 57.66 -51.37
C VAL A 519 26.68 56.69 -51.06
N PRO A 520 27.83 56.81 -51.76
CA PRO A 520 29.02 56.00 -51.47
C PRO A 520 29.85 56.62 -50.33
N VAL A 521 30.87 55.89 -49.87
CA VAL A 521 32.04 56.36 -49.05
C VAL A 521 31.77 56.32 -47.53
N ASP A 522 32.48 55.62 -46.63
CA ASP A 522 33.88 55.15 -46.53
C ASP A 522 34.02 53.87 -45.68
N GLU A 523 34.94 52.97 -46.05
CA GLU A 523 35.58 51.99 -45.15
C GLU A 523 36.76 52.66 -44.42
N PRO A 524 37.14 52.23 -43.20
CA PRO A 524 38.37 51.45 -43.13
C PRO A 524 38.38 50.34 -42.06
N SER A 525 38.85 49.17 -42.50
CA SER A 525 39.98 48.42 -41.92
C SER A 525 40.05 48.25 -40.40
N ASP A 526 39.87 47.02 -39.90
CA ASP A 526 41.05 46.20 -39.63
C ASP A 526 40.73 44.69 -39.47
N HIS A 527 41.69 43.90 -39.91
CA HIS A 527 41.59 42.54 -40.43
C HIS A 527 42.25 41.53 -39.43
N PRO A 528 42.47 40.24 -39.75
CA PRO A 528 41.84 39.09 -39.08
C PRO A 528 42.87 38.05 -38.59
N GLN A 529 42.44 36.86 -38.12
CA GLN A 529 43.12 35.54 -38.29
C GLN A 529 42.32 34.43 -37.58
N ASN A 530 41.71 33.49 -38.32
CA ASN A 530 42.25 32.18 -38.78
C ASN A 530 41.92 31.05 -37.77
N THR A 531 40.91 30.19 -38.01
CA THR A 531 40.81 28.99 -38.90
C THR A 531 41.14 27.66 -38.19
N HIS A 532 40.42 26.61 -38.63
CA HIS A 532 40.46 25.17 -38.29
C HIS A 532 39.62 24.75 -37.05
N ASP A 533 38.45 24.13 -37.16
CA ASP A 533 37.87 23.04 -38.00
C ASP A 533 38.10 21.62 -37.44
N ASP A 534 36.97 20.89 -37.40
CA ASP A 534 36.73 19.45 -37.21
C ASP A 534 36.98 18.70 -35.87
N GLY A 535 35.87 18.22 -35.29
CA GLY A 535 35.61 16.76 -35.26
C GLY A 535 35.78 15.94 -33.97
N VAL A 536 34.65 15.38 -33.51
CA VAL A 536 34.47 13.99 -33.00
C VAL A 536 34.70 13.68 -31.49
N ASN A 537 33.57 13.39 -30.83
CA ASN A 537 33.26 12.38 -29.78
C ASN A 537 34.14 12.12 -28.53
N ALA A 538 33.38 11.92 -27.44
CA ALA A 538 33.52 10.92 -26.37
C ALA A 538 34.08 11.33 -24.99
N GLU A 539 33.20 11.11 -24.00
CA GLU A 539 33.44 10.57 -22.65
C GLU A 539 34.13 11.40 -21.54
N ALA A 540 33.28 11.87 -20.60
CA ALA A 540 33.38 11.72 -19.13
C ALA A 540 34.56 12.37 -18.36
N PRO A 541 34.57 12.40 -17.01
CA PRO A 541 33.50 12.68 -16.03
C PRO A 541 33.94 13.76 -15.01
N ALA A 542 33.00 14.41 -14.30
CA ALA A 542 33.31 15.27 -13.15
C ALA A 542 32.54 14.83 -11.89
N ARG A 543 33.31 14.35 -10.91
CA ARG A 543 32.91 14.03 -9.54
C ARG A 543 32.70 15.33 -8.73
N VAL A 544 31.59 15.34 -7.98
CA VAL A 544 31.41 15.72 -6.56
C VAL A 544 32.27 16.85 -6.00
N SER A 545 31.62 17.94 -5.52
CA SER A 545 31.89 18.59 -4.21
C SER A 545 30.85 19.68 -3.89
N THR A 546 29.94 19.36 -2.97
CA THR A 546 29.50 20.16 -1.80
C THR A 546 29.13 21.64 -1.96
N LEU A 547 27.85 21.98 -1.80
CA LEU A 547 27.40 23.24 -1.17
C LEU A 547 26.08 23.01 -0.39
N LYS A 548 26.17 23.02 0.95
CA LYS A 548 25.04 23.22 1.89
C LYS A 548 24.58 24.69 1.82
N PRO A 549 23.30 25.01 2.06
CA PRO A 549 22.90 26.27 2.64
C PRO A 549 22.53 26.08 4.12
N ALA A 550 23.29 26.71 5.00
CA ALA A 550 22.87 27.06 6.34
C ALA A 550 22.13 28.41 6.26
N MET A 551 20.94 28.54 6.84
CA MET A 551 20.46 29.82 7.34
C MET A 551 19.67 29.60 8.64
N GLU A 552 20.36 29.95 9.72
CA GLU A 552 19.82 30.20 11.05
C GLU A 552 18.98 31.48 11.07
N LYS A 553 17.91 31.44 11.86
CA LYS A 553 17.38 32.48 12.78
C LYS A 553 17.64 33.97 12.46
N GLU A 554 16.54 34.70 12.22
CA GLU A 554 16.28 36.03 12.82
C GLU A 554 14.85 36.00 13.41
N VAL A 555 14.73 36.00 14.75
CA VAL A 555 14.40 37.17 15.60
C VAL A 555 12.97 37.70 15.42
N SER A 556 12.09 37.27 16.32
CA SER A 556 11.36 38.16 17.25
C SER A 556 11.62 37.70 18.67
#